data_AF-A0A813I6V1-F1
#
_entry.id   AF-A0A813I6V1-F1
#
_cell.length_a   1.000
_cell.length_b   1.000
_cell.length_c   1.000
_cell.angle_alpha   90.00
_cell.angle_beta   90.00
_cell.angle_gamma   90.00
#
_symmetry.space_group_name_H-M   'P 1'
#
loop_
_entity.id
_entity.type
_entity.pdbx_description
1 polymer ?
#
loop_
_entity_poly.entity_id
_entity_poly.type
_entity_poly.pdbx_seq_one_letter_code
_entity_poly.pdbx_strand_id
1 'polypeptide(L)'
;MTKANYTALGPLMQSFKDQKVKVLLFPCNQFLGQEPGQPTAQSANLMSDGALDIAATEKVTLMSKVEVNGANASDIFEFLKYNSPLYSVSKAQSSPIPWNFSKFLVNPKGGSVYKYYSPKASFDQVKADIEFLLKDDSPPSVARSRTVTGARATGAAMLT
;
A
#
# COMPACT_ATOMS: atom_id res chain seq x y z
N MET A 1 15.06 -6.57 9.05
CA MET A 1 13.72 -5.93 8.99
C MET A 1 12.85 -6.51 7.88
N THR A 2 13.35 -6.61 6.64
CA THR A 2 12.60 -7.16 5.49
C THR A 2 12.06 -8.57 5.72
N LYS A 3 12.94 -9.51 6.05
CA LYS A 3 12.58 -10.90 6.39
C LYS A 3 11.51 -10.98 7.49
N ALA A 4 11.72 -10.28 8.62
CA ALA A 4 10.75 -10.27 9.73
C ALA A 4 9.35 -9.78 9.30
N ASN A 5 9.25 -8.83 8.37
CA ASN A 5 7.95 -8.39 7.87
C ASN A 5 7.29 -9.46 6.97
N TYR A 6 8.06 -10.11 6.09
CA TYR A 6 7.55 -11.22 5.27
C TYR A 6 7.08 -12.39 6.16
N THR A 7 7.88 -12.77 7.16
CA THR A 7 7.54 -13.83 8.11
C THR A 7 6.27 -13.52 8.91
N ALA A 8 6.06 -12.26 9.30
CA ALA A 8 4.87 -11.85 10.04
C ALA A 8 3.58 -11.80 9.18
N LEU A 9 3.71 -11.70 7.85
CA LEU A 9 2.56 -11.53 6.97
C LEU A 9 1.70 -12.79 6.86
N GLY A 10 2.31 -13.98 6.80
CA GLY A 10 1.58 -15.26 6.72
C GLY A 10 0.60 -15.45 7.88
N PRO A 11 1.05 -15.38 9.15
CA PRO A 11 0.18 -15.48 10.33
C PRO A 11 -0.91 -14.40 10.38
N LEU A 12 -0.61 -13.19 9.92
CA LEU A 12 -1.61 -12.13 9.80
C LEU A 12 -2.71 -12.51 8.83
N MET A 13 -2.35 -13.00 7.64
CA MET A 13 -3.32 -13.40 6.62
C MET A 13 -4.14 -14.60 7.06
N GLN A 14 -3.53 -15.55 7.78
CA GLN A 14 -4.24 -16.66 8.38
C GLN A 14 -5.28 -16.20 9.42
N SER A 15 -4.97 -15.15 10.19
CA SER A 15 -5.93 -14.57 11.15
C SER A 15 -7.18 -14.00 10.49
N PHE A 16 -7.08 -13.63 9.20
CA PHE A 16 -8.16 -13.02 8.43
C PHE A 16 -8.71 -13.89 7.29
N LYS A 17 -8.46 -15.20 7.31
CA LYS A 17 -8.77 -16.13 6.22
C LYS A 17 -10.24 -16.11 5.76
N ASP A 18 -11.18 -15.88 6.69
CA ASP A 18 -12.62 -15.90 6.42
C ASP A 18 -13.21 -14.48 6.24
N GLN A 19 -12.38 -13.44 6.36
CA GLN A 19 -12.78 -12.03 6.29
C GLN A 19 -12.39 -11.38 4.96
N LYS A 20 -13.07 -10.29 4.59
CA LYS A 20 -12.84 -9.54 3.34
C LYS A 20 -11.62 -8.62 3.42
N VAL A 21 -10.44 -9.19 3.66
CA VAL A 21 -9.15 -8.48 3.70
C VAL A 21 -8.30 -8.95 2.53
N LYS A 22 -7.57 -8.02 1.91
CA LYS A 22 -6.55 -8.31 0.89
C LYS A 22 -5.27 -7.53 1.20
N VAL A 23 -4.13 -8.13 0.88
CA VAL A 23 -2.82 -7.48 0.92
C VAL A 23 -2.24 -7.45 -0.48
N LEU A 24 -1.89 -6.24 -0.93
CA LEU A 24 -1.16 -6.03 -2.17
C LEU A 24 0.30 -5.74 -1.82
N LEU A 25 1.21 -6.58 -2.31
CA LEU A 25 2.64 -6.41 -2.14
C LEU A 25 3.20 -5.74 -3.38
N PHE A 26 3.84 -4.58 -3.21
CA PHE A 26 4.46 -3.80 -4.28
C PHE A 26 5.98 -3.89 -4.17
N PRO A 27 6.64 -4.74 -4.98
CA PRO A 27 8.09 -4.82 -5.01
C PRO A 27 8.71 -3.49 -5.44
N CYS A 28 9.78 -3.08 -4.77
CA CYS A 28 10.46 -1.81 -5.06
C CYS A 28 11.96 -1.94 -4.80
N ASN A 29 12.78 -1.42 -5.71
CA ASN A 29 14.23 -1.50 -5.61
C ASN A 29 14.91 -0.20 -5.15
N GLN A 30 14.14 0.83 -4.80
CA GLN A 30 14.65 2.17 -4.45
C GLN A 30 15.38 2.21 -3.10
N PHE A 31 15.32 1.13 -2.30
CA PHE A 31 15.87 1.08 -0.95
C PHE A 31 17.07 0.14 -0.87
N LEU A 32 18.26 0.71 -1.14
CA LEU A 32 19.56 0.00 -1.18
C LEU A 32 19.56 -1.26 -2.06
N GLY A 33 18.80 -1.27 -3.15
CA GLY A 33 18.84 -2.38 -4.09
C GLY A 33 18.34 -3.72 -3.51
N GLN A 34 17.49 -3.71 -2.47
CA GLN A 34 17.04 -4.93 -1.79
C GLN A 34 16.11 -5.82 -2.62
N GLU A 35 15.69 -5.39 -3.80
CA GLU A 35 14.84 -6.14 -4.71
C GLU A 35 15.38 -6.02 -6.15
N PRO A 36 16.59 -6.51 -6.47
CA PRO A 36 17.25 -6.23 -7.75
C PRO A 36 16.66 -7.03 -8.92
N GLY A 37 16.11 -8.22 -8.64
CA GLY A 37 15.59 -9.15 -9.65
C GLY A 37 14.11 -8.96 -9.98
N GLN A 38 13.54 -9.92 -10.72
CA GLN A 38 12.10 -9.99 -10.93
C GLN A 38 11.41 -10.56 -9.68
N PRO A 39 10.40 -9.87 -9.14
CA PRO A 39 9.69 -10.35 -7.96
C PRO A 39 8.83 -11.57 -8.32
N THR A 40 8.86 -12.61 -7.48
CA THR A 40 8.06 -13.83 -7.66
C THR A 40 7.45 -14.27 -6.33
N ALA A 41 6.35 -15.03 -6.39
CA ALA A 41 5.79 -15.64 -5.17
C ALA A 41 6.84 -16.49 -4.43
N GLN A 42 7.69 -17.19 -5.19
CA GLN A 42 8.80 -17.98 -4.65
C GLN A 42 9.84 -17.12 -3.93
N SER A 43 10.23 -15.97 -4.49
CA SER A 43 11.23 -15.11 -3.83
C SER A 43 10.69 -14.53 -2.52
N ALA A 44 9.42 -14.15 -2.46
CA ALA A 44 8.77 -13.73 -1.22
C ALA A 44 8.70 -14.88 -0.19
N ASN A 45 8.38 -16.10 -0.64
CA ASN A 45 8.35 -17.28 0.21
C ASN A 45 9.73 -17.59 0.82
N LEU A 46 10.78 -17.59 -0.01
CA LEU A 46 12.16 -17.76 0.45
C LEU A 46 12.58 -16.66 1.44
N MET A 47 12.21 -15.41 1.18
CA MET A 47 12.49 -14.27 2.08
C MET A 47 11.79 -14.39 3.44
N SER A 48 10.76 -15.23 3.52
CA SER A 48 10.00 -15.50 4.75
C SER A 48 10.41 -16.78 5.48
N ASP A 49 11.41 -17.53 4.97
CA ASP A 49 11.73 -18.91 5.37
C ASP A 49 10.53 -19.87 5.34
N GLY A 50 9.67 -19.79 4.32
CA GLY A 50 8.49 -20.66 4.25
C GLY A 50 7.23 -20.11 4.92
N ALA A 51 7.34 -19.03 5.71
CA ALA A 51 6.22 -18.52 6.50
C ALA A 51 5.14 -17.79 5.68
N LEU A 52 5.44 -17.39 4.44
CA LEU A 52 4.52 -16.75 3.52
C LEU A 52 4.53 -17.48 2.18
N ASP A 53 3.59 -18.38 1.99
CA ASP A 53 3.30 -18.94 0.69
C ASP A 53 2.26 -18.07 -0.03
N ILE A 54 2.71 -17.12 -0.86
CA ILE A 54 1.82 -16.25 -1.63
C ILE A 54 0.93 -17.07 -2.58
N ALA A 55 1.45 -18.16 -3.15
CA ALA A 55 0.69 -18.98 -4.08
C ALA A 55 -0.46 -19.73 -3.37
N ALA A 56 -0.25 -20.13 -2.12
CA ALA A 56 -1.29 -20.73 -1.28
C ALA A 56 -2.16 -19.71 -0.54
N THR A 57 -1.73 -18.45 -0.43
CA THR A 57 -2.44 -17.40 0.33
C THR A 57 -3.31 -16.55 -0.61
N GLU A 58 -4.57 -16.96 -0.82
CA GLU A 58 -5.52 -16.30 -1.73
C GLU A 58 -5.75 -14.79 -1.48
N LYS A 59 -5.38 -14.29 -0.30
CA LYS A 59 -5.54 -12.88 0.10
C LYS A 59 -4.32 -12.00 -0.18
N VAL A 60 -3.19 -12.58 -0.59
CA VAL A 60 -1.97 -11.84 -0.89
C VAL A 60 -1.77 -11.83 -2.39
N THR A 61 -1.66 -10.64 -2.96
CA THR A 61 -1.32 -10.48 -4.38
C THR A 61 0.03 -9.79 -4.49
N LEU A 62 0.97 -10.45 -5.16
CA LEU A 62 2.24 -9.84 -5.55
C LEU A 62 2.02 -9.03 -6.82
N MET A 63 2.23 -7.72 -6.73
CA MET A 63 2.09 -6.79 -7.84
C MET A 63 3.38 -6.74 -8.67
N SER A 64 3.31 -6.09 -9.84
CA SER A 64 4.50 -5.73 -10.60
C SER A 64 5.39 -4.79 -9.79
N LYS A 65 6.70 -4.84 -10.05
CA LYS A 65 7.66 -3.90 -9.44
C LYS A 65 7.32 -2.46 -9.84
N VAL A 66 7.37 -1.55 -8.86
CA VAL A 66 7.10 -0.13 -9.06
C VAL A 66 8.14 0.74 -8.36
N GLU A 67 8.25 1.98 -8.82
CA GLU A 67 8.83 3.06 -8.01
C GLU A 67 7.74 3.66 -7.11
N VAL A 68 8.13 4.01 -5.88
CA VAL A 68 7.22 4.58 -4.87
C VAL A 68 7.57 6.05 -4.55
N ASN A 69 8.76 6.47 -4.94
CA ASN A 69 9.32 7.81 -4.76
C ASN A 69 9.83 8.38 -6.09
N GLY A 70 10.06 9.69 -6.14
CA GLY A 70 10.61 10.38 -7.31
C GLY A 70 9.59 10.64 -8.41
N ALA A 71 10.06 11.12 -9.56
CA ALA A 71 9.24 11.51 -10.70
C ALA A 71 8.60 10.32 -11.43
N ASN A 72 9.12 9.10 -11.23
CA ASN A 72 8.58 7.87 -11.81
C ASN A 72 7.72 7.10 -10.81
N ALA A 73 7.36 7.70 -9.67
CA ALA A 73 6.51 7.04 -8.69
C ALA A 73 5.18 6.64 -9.34
N SER A 74 4.76 5.40 -9.14
CA SER A 74 3.47 4.95 -9.66
C SER A 74 2.30 5.75 -9.06
N ASP A 75 1.26 5.96 -9.87
CA ASP A 75 0.07 6.75 -9.51
C ASP A 75 -0.57 6.30 -8.19
N ILE A 76 -0.57 4.99 -7.92
CA ILE A 76 -1.07 4.45 -6.66
C ILE A 76 -0.28 4.98 -5.45
N PHE A 77 1.05 5.05 -5.55
CA PHE A 77 1.87 5.56 -4.46
C PHE A 77 1.81 7.08 -4.34
N GLU A 78 1.62 7.81 -5.45
CA GLU A 78 1.29 9.24 -5.38
C GLU A 78 -0.02 9.47 -4.63
N PHE A 79 -1.08 8.74 -4.98
CA PHE A 79 -2.37 8.79 -4.30
C PHE A 79 -2.26 8.44 -2.81
N LEU A 80 -1.58 7.34 -2.48
CA LEU A 80 -1.42 6.89 -1.10
C LEU A 80 -0.67 7.91 -0.24
N LYS A 81 0.45 8.46 -0.76
CA LYS A 81 1.21 9.49 -0.06
C LYS A 81 0.40 10.77 0.11
N TYR A 82 -0.35 11.20 -0.91
CA TYR A 82 -1.21 12.39 -0.87
C TYR A 82 -2.30 12.28 0.21
N ASN A 83 -2.90 11.10 0.34
CA ASN A 83 -3.99 10.85 1.30
C ASN A 83 -3.49 10.38 2.68
N SER A 84 -2.25 10.67 3.04
CA SER A 84 -1.66 10.24 4.32
C SER A 84 -0.95 11.40 5.03
N PRO A 85 -0.50 11.21 6.28
CA PRO A 85 0.35 12.18 6.97
C PRO A 85 1.66 12.53 6.24
N LEU A 86 2.02 11.80 5.17
CA LEU A 86 3.16 12.16 4.34
C LEU A 86 2.92 13.43 3.51
N TYR A 87 1.65 13.79 3.22
CA TYR A 87 1.32 15.00 2.48
C TYR A 87 1.36 16.25 3.36
N SER A 88 2.21 17.19 2.99
CA SER A 88 2.26 18.53 3.57
C SER A 88 1.37 19.47 2.77
N VAL A 89 0.32 19.98 3.42
CA VAL A 89 -0.55 21.02 2.82
C VAL A 89 0.24 22.31 2.57
N SER A 90 1.11 22.71 3.49
CA SER A 90 1.88 23.96 3.35
C SER A 90 2.91 23.92 2.23
N LYS A 91 3.48 22.75 1.95
CA LYS A 91 4.42 22.56 0.83
C LYS A 91 3.74 22.08 -0.46
N ALA A 92 2.43 21.82 -0.40
CA ALA A 92 1.67 21.15 -1.46
C ALA A 92 2.38 19.89 -2.02
N GLN A 93 3.08 19.14 -1.15
CA GLN A 93 3.96 18.05 -1.56
C GLN A 93 3.94 16.90 -0.55
N SER A 94 4.04 15.67 -1.06
CA SER A 94 4.24 14.48 -0.24
C SER A 94 5.72 14.22 0.06
N SER A 95 5.99 13.93 1.33
CA SER A 95 7.27 13.39 1.79
C SER A 95 7.53 12.01 1.16
N PRO A 96 8.80 11.65 0.89
CA PRO A 96 9.13 10.34 0.36
C PRO A 96 8.82 9.24 1.37
N ILE A 97 8.47 8.06 0.86
CA ILE A 97 8.43 6.84 1.65
C ILE A 97 9.86 6.53 2.10
N PRO A 98 10.11 6.38 3.41
CA PRO A 98 11.47 6.38 3.93
C PRO A 98 12.18 5.04 3.75
N TRP A 99 11.44 3.93 3.67
CA TRP A 99 12.02 2.59 3.57
C TRP A 99 11.00 1.51 3.16
N ASN A 100 11.52 0.31 2.87
CA ASN A 100 10.76 -0.94 2.72
C ASN A 100 9.79 -1.18 3.89
N PHE A 101 8.64 -1.79 3.59
CA PHE A 101 7.57 -2.12 4.54
C PHE A 101 6.91 -0.93 5.23
N SER A 102 6.90 0.23 4.58
CA SER A 102 5.88 1.23 4.83
C SER A 102 4.52 0.68 4.38
N LYS A 103 3.47 0.84 5.18
CA LYS A 103 2.17 0.17 4.96
C LYS A 103 1.07 1.21 4.89
N PHE A 104 0.08 0.98 4.02
CA PHE A 104 -1.12 1.79 3.93
C PHE A 104 -2.32 0.88 4.13
N LEU A 105 -3.14 1.18 5.14
CA LEU A 105 -4.44 0.55 5.31
C LEU A 105 -5.48 1.42 4.62
N VAL A 106 -6.20 0.82 3.68
CA VAL A 106 -7.21 1.50 2.85
C VAL A 106 -8.58 1.01 3.30
N ASN A 107 -9.52 1.95 3.46
CA ASN A 107 -10.89 1.64 3.82
C ASN A 107 -11.56 0.90 2.64
N PRO A 108 -12.17 -0.28 2.87
CA PRO A 108 -12.88 -1.00 1.82
C PRO A 108 -14.06 -0.21 1.23
N LYS A 109 -14.62 0.73 2.00
CA LYS A 109 -15.65 1.66 1.55
C LYS A 109 -14.96 2.91 0.99
N GLY A 110 -15.17 3.20 -0.29
CA GLY A 110 -14.70 4.43 -0.93
C GLY A 110 -13.19 4.53 -1.19
N GLY A 111 -12.36 3.57 -0.77
CA GLY A 111 -10.94 3.51 -1.13
C GLY A 111 -10.07 4.59 -0.50
N SER A 112 -10.54 5.27 0.55
CA SER A 112 -9.75 6.27 1.25
C SER A 112 -8.65 5.62 2.10
N VAL A 113 -7.51 6.29 2.21
CA VAL A 113 -6.43 5.84 3.11
C VAL A 113 -6.88 6.05 4.54
N TYR A 114 -7.09 4.96 5.28
CA TYR A 114 -7.41 5.00 6.70
C TYR A 114 -6.17 5.37 7.52
N LYS A 115 -5.04 4.71 7.25
CA LYS A 115 -3.81 4.92 8.03
C LYS A 115 -2.54 4.55 7.27
N TYR A 116 -1.50 5.35 7.51
CA TYR A 116 -0.13 5.04 7.13
C TYR A 116 0.65 4.51 8.34
N TYR A 117 1.43 3.46 8.12
CA TYR A 117 2.32 2.89 9.12
C TYR A 117 3.76 2.97 8.63
N SER A 118 4.63 3.46 9.50
CA SER A 118 6.07 3.51 9.23
C SER A 118 6.66 2.09 9.10
N PRO A 119 7.85 1.94 8.50
CA PRO A 119 8.57 0.66 8.41
C PRO A 119 8.71 -0.11 9.74
N LYS A 120 8.74 0.61 10.87
CA LYS A 120 8.93 0.05 12.22
C LYS A 120 7.62 -0.34 12.92
N ALA A 121 6.47 0.05 12.38
CA ALA A 121 5.18 -0.32 12.97
C ALA A 121 4.99 -1.84 12.90
N SER A 122 4.53 -2.43 14.01
CA SER A 122 4.28 -3.87 14.10
C SER A 122 3.02 -4.26 13.34
N PHE A 123 2.95 -5.52 12.91
CA PHE A 123 1.73 -6.05 12.30
C PHE A 123 0.58 -6.23 13.31
N ASP A 124 0.84 -6.24 14.62
CA ASP A 124 -0.22 -6.24 15.64
C ASP A 124 -1.04 -4.96 15.62
N GLN A 125 -0.37 -3.81 15.41
CA GLN A 125 -1.07 -2.53 15.24
C GLN A 125 -1.95 -2.56 13.99
N VAL A 126 -1.41 -3.08 12.88
CA VAL A 126 -2.16 -3.24 11.62
C VAL A 126 -3.35 -4.19 11.82
N LYS A 127 -3.16 -5.29 12.54
CA LYS A 127 -4.20 -6.28 12.84
C LYS A 127 -5.35 -5.65 13.63
N ALA A 128 -5.04 -4.92 14.71
CA ALA A 128 -6.05 -4.27 15.53
C ALA A 128 -6.90 -3.27 14.73
N ASP A 129 -6.26 -2.47 13.86
CA ASP A 129 -6.95 -1.51 13.00
C ASP A 129 -7.78 -2.21 11.89
N ILE A 130 -7.32 -3.35 11.35
CA ILE A 130 -8.14 -4.17 10.43
C ILE A 130 -9.38 -4.72 11.16
N GLU A 131 -9.21 -5.29 12.36
CA GLU A 131 -10.33 -5.82 13.15
C GLU A 131 -11.35 -4.73 13.49
N PHE A 132 -10.88 -3.52 13.77
CA PHE A 132 -11.74 -2.36 13.97
C PHE A 132 -12.56 -2.05 12.71
N LEU A 133 -11.92 -1.92 11.54
CA LEU A 133 -12.59 -1.62 10.27
C LEU A 133 -13.53 -2.74 9.78
N LEU A 134 -13.30 -3.98 10.19
CA LEU A 134 -14.19 -5.09 9.85
C LEU A 134 -15.46 -5.14 10.71
N LYS A 135 -15.41 -4.59 11.93
CA LYS A 135 -16.58 -4.47 12.82
C LYS A 135 -17.44 -3.27 12.48
N ASP A 136 -16.82 -2.24 11.91
CA ASP A 136 -17.46 -0.96 11.67
C ASP A 136 -18.10 -0.90 10.28
N ASP A 137 -19.44 -0.81 10.23
CA ASP A 137 -20.19 -0.58 9.00
C ASP A 137 -20.27 0.93 8.64
N SER A 138 -19.52 1.79 9.32
CA SER A 138 -19.58 3.25 9.14
C SER A 138 -19.09 3.75 7.76
N PRO A 139 -19.64 4.88 7.27
CA PRO A 139 -19.31 5.44 5.96
C PRO A 139 -17.87 5.98 5.88
N PRO A 140 -17.30 6.08 4.65
CA PRO A 140 -15.90 6.44 4.45
C PRO A 140 -15.51 7.81 5.05
N SER A 141 -14.31 7.88 5.62
CA SER A 141 -13.65 9.15 5.90
C SER A 141 -13.33 9.87 4.58
N VAL A 142 -13.66 11.15 4.52
CA VAL A 142 -13.65 11.99 3.32
C VAL A 142 -12.26 12.01 2.69
N ALA A 143 -12.13 11.40 1.50
CA ALA A 143 -10.97 11.59 0.65
C ALA A 143 -10.87 13.07 0.26
N ARG A 144 -9.68 13.67 0.37
CA ARG A 144 -9.47 15.05 -0.08
C ARG A 144 -9.57 15.08 -1.60
N SER A 145 -10.63 15.69 -2.13
CA SER A 145 -10.80 15.89 -3.57
C SER A 145 -9.62 16.69 -4.12
N ARG A 146 -8.99 16.21 -5.21
CA ARG A 146 -8.10 17.05 -6.03
C ARG A 146 -9.01 18.02 -6.77
N THR A 147 -9.10 19.26 -6.31
CA THR A 147 -9.62 20.32 -7.17
C THR A 147 -8.60 20.51 -8.30
N VAL A 148 -8.92 20.03 -9.50
CA VAL A 148 -8.18 20.41 -10.71
C VAL A 148 -8.58 21.85 -11.01
N THR A 149 -7.79 22.79 -10.50
CA THR A 149 -7.99 24.21 -10.79
C THR A 149 -7.54 24.49 -12.24
N GLY A 150 -8.52 24.62 -13.14
CA GLY A 150 -8.45 25.47 -14.33
C GLY A 150 -7.45 25.08 -15.43
N ALA A 151 -7.79 24.07 -16.22
CA ALA A 151 -7.35 24.06 -17.62
C ALA A 151 -8.22 25.07 -18.39
N ARG A 152 -7.59 26.13 -18.93
CA ARG A 152 -8.22 26.98 -19.95
C ARG A 152 -8.66 26.08 -21.10
N ALA A 153 -9.97 26.06 -21.35
CA ALA A 153 -10.55 25.46 -22.53
C ALA A 153 -10.01 26.17 -23.78
N THR A 154 -9.22 25.44 -24.55
CA THR A 154 -9.14 25.61 -26.01
C THR A 154 -9.27 24.21 -26.58
N GLY A 155 -10.34 24.03 -27.35
CA GLY A 155 -11.00 22.75 -27.54
C GLY A 155 -10.27 21.76 -28.44
N ALA A 156 -10.62 20.49 -28.23
CA ALA A 156 -10.85 19.50 -29.26
C ALA A 156 -11.62 18.34 -28.61
N ALA A 157 -12.85 18.12 -29.08
CA ALA A 157 -13.60 16.91 -28.79
C ALA A 157 -13.07 15.78 -29.68
N MET A 158 -12.89 14.58 -29.13
CA MET A 158 -12.94 13.36 -29.93
C MET A 158 -13.48 12.21 -29.06
N LEU A 159 -14.68 11.75 -29.41
CA LEU A 159 -15.22 10.46 -28.99
C LEU A 159 -14.52 9.37 -29.80
N THR A 160 -14.09 8.31 -29.11
CA THR A 160 -14.34 6.89 -29.43
C THR A 160 -14.24 6.09 -28.16
#